data_AF-A0A7Y3SEZ5-F1
#
_entry.id   AF-A0A7Y3SEZ5-F1
#
_cell.length_a   1.000
_cell.length_b   1.000
_cell.length_c   1.000
_cell.angle_alpha   90.00
_cell.angle_beta   90.00
_cell.angle_gamma   90.00
#
_symmetry.space_group_name_H-M   'P 1'
#
loop_
_entity.id
_entity.type
_entity.pdbx_description
1 polymer ?
#
loop_
_entity_poly.entity_id
_entity_poly.type
_entity_poly.pdbx_seq_one_letter_code
_entity_poly.pdbx_strand_id
1 'polypeptide(L)'
;MLYLCLAICAMFLTFAIGRYLSAKTRLVEKTIDETIARKLSASPIKTELSRLKEENGVMRNLLTDMVENEASLAQASYMSEADKARAIEARTTRRREIFGEALLVLRRPRERSASRQLNI
;
A
#
# COMPACT_ATOMS: atom_id res chain seq x y z
N MET A 1 2.31 67.28 -17.74
CA MET A 1 3.58 66.55 -17.56
C MET A 1 3.69 65.85 -16.21
N LEU A 2 3.49 66.54 -15.08
CA LEU A 2 3.59 65.94 -13.74
C LEU A 2 2.59 64.80 -13.49
N TYR A 3 1.33 64.96 -13.90
CA TYR A 3 0.31 63.91 -13.84
C TYR A 3 0.64 62.68 -14.68
N LEU A 4 1.29 62.87 -15.84
CA LEU A 4 1.72 61.77 -16.70
C LEU A 4 2.84 60.98 -16.04
N CYS A 5 3.82 61.67 -15.43
CA CYS A 5 4.88 61.03 -14.65
C CYS A 5 4.32 60.26 -13.44
N LEU A 6 3.35 60.82 -12.73
CA LEU A 6 2.71 60.15 -11.60
C LEU A 6 1.93 58.91 -12.05
N ALA A 7 1.19 58.99 -13.15
CA ALA A 7 0.45 57.85 -13.70
C ALA A 7 1.39 56.71 -14.15
N ILE A 8 2.50 57.05 -14.80
CA ILE A 8 3.52 56.07 -15.20
C ILE A 8 4.16 55.43 -13.97
N CYS A 9 4.53 56.24 -12.96
CA CYS A 9 5.12 55.75 -11.71
C CYS A 9 4.17 54.80 -10.96
N ALA A 10 2.89 55.15 -10.89
CA ALA A 10 1.85 54.31 -10.28
C ALA A 10 1.66 52.97 -11.04
N MET A 11 1.69 52.98 -12.37
CA MET A 11 1.66 51.75 -13.17
C MET A 11 2.87 50.85 -12.90
N PHE A 12 4.08 51.42 -12.85
CA PHE A 12 5.28 50.64 -12.54
C PHE A 12 5.25 50.03 -11.14
N LEU A 13 4.81 50.80 -10.13
CA LEU A 13 4.69 50.29 -8.76
C LEU A 13 3.68 49.14 -8.67
N THR A 14 2.50 49.31 -9.23
CA THR A 14 1.45 48.27 -9.19
C THR A 14 1.88 47.01 -9.91
N PHE A 15 2.55 47.14 -11.07
CA PHE A 15 3.12 46.00 -11.79
C PHE A 15 4.21 45.28 -10.98
N ALA A 16 5.14 46.03 -10.37
CA ALA A 16 6.22 45.45 -9.56
C ALA A 16 5.67 44.73 -8.32
N ILE A 17 4.71 45.33 -7.62
CA ILE A 17 4.07 44.73 -6.44
C ILE A 17 3.31 43.46 -6.83
N GLY A 18 2.55 43.49 -7.94
CA GLY A 18 1.83 42.32 -8.44
C GLY A 18 2.78 41.16 -8.76
N ARG A 19 3.91 41.44 -9.43
CA ARG A 19 4.95 40.44 -9.70
C ARG A 19 5.59 39.89 -8.43
N TYR A 20 5.88 40.75 -7.46
CA TYR A 20 6.46 40.35 -6.18
C TYR A 20 5.53 39.42 -5.40
N LEU A 21 4.25 39.79 -5.29
CA LEU A 21 3.25 38.96 -4.60
C LEU A 21 3.06 37.62 -5.31
N SER A 22 3.00 37.60 -6.65
CA SER A 22 2.90 36.36 -7.43
C SER A 22 4.13 35.45 -7.27
N ALA A 23 5.33 36.01 -7.19
CA ALA A 23 6.54 35.24 -6.93
C ALA A 23 6.55 34.66 -5.50
N LYS A 24 6.13 35.46 -4.51
CA LYS A 24 5.97 35.04 -3.11
C LYS A 24 4.95 33.92 -2.97
N THR A 25 3.78 34.04 -3.58
CA THR A 25 2.74 33.00 -3.50
C THR A 25 3.22 31.69 -4.11
N ARG A 26 3.87 31.74 -5.29
CA ARG A 26 4.49 30.55 -5.90
C ARG A 26 5.54 29.88 -5.02
N LEU A 27 6.34 30.66 -4.30
CA LEU A 27 7.37 30.12 -3.41
C LEU A 27 6.75 29.41 -2.20
N VAL A 28 5.69 30.00 -1.64
CA VAL A 28 4.94 29.41 -0.53
C VAL A 28 4.24 28.12 -0.97
N GLU A 29 3.58 28.14 -2.14
CA GLU A 29 2.92 26.98 -2.73
C GLU A 29 3.92 25.83 -2.93
N LYS A 30 5.09 26.11 -3.51
CA LYS A 30 6.15 25.11 -3.68
C LYS A 30 6.63 24.54 -2.32
N THR A 31 6.75 25.38 -1.30
CA THR A 31 7.17 24.95 0.04
C THR A 31 6.11 24.05 0.70
N ILE A 32 4.83 24.35 0.48
CA ILE A 32 3.71 23.53 0.95
C ILE A 32 3.75 22.16 0.25
N ASP A 33 3.88 22.14 -1.07
CA ASP A 33 3.95 20.90 -1.85
C ASP A 33 5.13 20.02 -1.43
N GLU A 34 6.33 20.59 -1.26
CA GLU A 34 7.50 19.86 -0.77
C GLU A 34 7.29 19.31 0.64
N THR A 35 6.59 20.05 1.51
CA THR A 35 6.28 19.60 2.87
C THR A 35 5.26 18.47 2.85
N ILE A 36 4.21 18.58 2.04
CA ILE A 36 3.21 17.53 1.84
C ILE A 36 3.88 16.28 1.27
N ALA A 37 4.69 16.41 0.22
CA ALA A 37 5.42 15.31 -0.39
C ALA A 37 6.33 14.60 0.62
N ARG A 38 7.05 15.36 1.45
CA ARG A 38 7.92 14.82 2.51
C ARG A 38 7.12 14.11 3.61
N LYS A 39 6.01 14.71 4.05
CA LYS A 39 5.14 14.08 5.06
C LYS A 39 4.44 12.83 4.53
N LEU A 40 4.07 12.80 3.25
CA LEU A 40 3.48 11.64 2.59
C LEU A 40 4.50 10.56 2.25
N SER A 41 5.74 10.91 1.92
CA SER A 41 6.81 9.95 1.68
C SER A 41 7.28 9.31 2.99
N ALA A 42 7.35 10.08 4.07
CA ALA A 42 7.64 9.60 5.42
C ALA A 42 6.38 9.09 6.16
N SER A 43 5.22 9.07 5.52
CA SER A 43 3.97 8.72 6.19
C SER A 43 3.99 7.24 6.59
N PRO A 44 3.81 6.91 7.88
CA PRO A 44 3.75 5.53 8.35
C PRO A 44 2.62 4.73 7.67
N ILE A 45 1.61 5.43 7.14
CA ILE A 45 0.48 4.87 6.41
C ILE A 45 0.92 4.16 5.13
N LYS A 46 1.92 4.67 4.38
CA LYS A 46 2.38 4.00 3.14
C LYS A 46 3.04 2.66 3.45
N THR A 47 3.91 2.64 4.45
CA THR A 47 4.54 1.42 4.97
C THR A 47 3.51 0.44 5.51
N GLU A 48 2.52 0.93 6.24
CA GLU A 48 1.46 0.09 6.78
C GLU A 48 0.58 -0.52 5.69
N LEU A 49 0.16 0.29 4.72
CA LEU A 49 -0.58 -0.14 3.53
C LEU A 49 0.21 -1.18 2.72
N SER A 50 1.51 -0.96 2.52
CA SER A 50 2.38 -1.90 1.79
C SER A 50 2.44 -3.25 2.49
N ARG A 51 2.70 -3.26 3.81
CA ARG A 51 2.74 -4.52 4.57
C ARG A 51 1.35 -5.17 4.70
N LEU A 52 0.25 -4.40 4.74
CA LEU A 52 -1.12 -4.97 4.67
C LEU A 52 -1.40 -5.62 3.32
N LYS A 53 -0.95 -5.01 2.21
CA LYS A 53 -1.05 -5.60 0.87
C LYS A 53 -0.24 -6.89 0.76
N GLU A 54 0.95 -6.92 1.35
CA GLU A 54 1.77 -8.13 1.41
C GLU A 54 1.10 -9.24 2.22
N GLU A 55 0.61 -8.93 3.43
CA GLU A 55 -0.14 -9.88 4.27
C GLU A 55 -1.38 -10.42 3.53
N ASN A 56 -2.10 -9.57 2.80
CA ASN A 56 -3.22 -9.98 1.97
C ASN A 56 -2.80 -10.89 0.80
N GLY A 57 -1.67 -10.58 0.15
CA GLY A 57 -1.11 -11.41 -0.92
C GLY A 57 -0.70 -12.80 -0.45
N VAL A 58 -0.03 -12.89 0.70
CA VAL A 58 0.36 -14.17 1.32
C VAL A 58 -0.87 -15.00 1.66
N MET A 59 -1.87 -14.40 2.32
CA MET A 59 -3.11 -15.11 2.66
C MET A 59 -3.88 -15.59 1.42
N ARG A 60 -3.92 -14.78 0.35
CA ARG A 60 -4.57 -15.17 -0.90
C ARG A 60 -3.87 -16.37 -1.53
N ASN A 61 -2.54 -16.39 -1.56
CA ASN A 61 -1.79 -17.53 -2.10
C ASN A 61 -2.08 -18.80 -1.29
N LEU A 62 -2.07 -18.72 0.05
CA LEU A 62 -2.42 -19.87 0.90
C LEU A 62 -3.83 -20.39 0.64
N LEU A 63 -4.81 -19.49 0.45
CA LEU A 63 -6.18 -19.89 0.10
C LEU A 63 -6.25 -20.57 -1.27
N THR A 64 -5.50 -20.07 -2.26
CA THR A 64 -5.38 -20.72 -3.57
C THR A 64 -4.80 -22.12 -3.44
N ASP A 65 -3.69 -22.28 -2.71
CA ASP A 65 -3.04 -23.57 -2.48
C ASP A 65 -3.98 -24.56 -1.79
N MET A 66 -4.78 -24.10 -0.82
CA MET A 66 -5.81 -24.93 -0.17
C MET A 66 -6.84 -25.42 -1.18
N VAL A 67 -7.36 -24.54 -2.03
CA VAL A 67 -8.38 -24.90 -3.04
C VAL A 67 -7.80 -25.87 -4.07
N GLU A 68 -6.58 -25.61 -4.56
CA GLU A 68 -5.90 -26.48 -5.51
C GLU A 68 -5.66 -27.87 -4.94
N ASN A 69 -5.21 -27.95 -3.69
CA ASN A 69 -5.04 -29.24 -3.01
C ASN A 69 -6.38 -29.96 -2.78
N GLU A 70 -7.46 -29.25 -2.44
CA GLU A 70 -8.77 -29.87 -2.30
C GLU A 70 -9.31 -30.40 -3.64
N ALA A 71 -9.04 -29.70 -4.74
CA ALA A 71 -9.40 -30.07 -6.11
C ALA A 71 -8.51 -31.14 -6.75
N SER A 72 -7.35 -31.45 -6.17
CA SER A 72 -6.35 -32.39 -6.72
C SER A 72 -6.87 -33.81 -7.01
N LEU A 73 -7.95 -34.24 -6.35
CA LEU A 73 -8.57 -35.56 -6.57
C LEU A 73 -9.76 -35.55 -7.53
N ALA A 74 -10.04 -34.44 -8.22
CA ALA A 74 -11.17 -34.35 -9.14
C ALA A 74 -11.12 -35.40 -10.28
N GLN A 75 -9.93 -35.92 -10.62
CA GLN A 75 -9.72 -36.97 -11.64
C GLN A 75 -9.52 -38.37 -11.06
N ALA A 76 -9.70 -38.55 -9.75
CA ALA A 76 -9.52 -39.84 -9.07
C ALA A 76 -10.48 -40.94 -9.55
N SER A 77 -11.52 -40.60 -10.32
CA SER A 77 -12.45 -41.53 -10.97
C SER A 77 -11.81 -42.37 -12.08
N TYR A 78 -10.70 -41.93 -12.67
CA TYR A 78 -10.00 -42.63 -13.75
C TYR A 78 -8.74 -43.38 -13.29
N MET A 79 -8.45 -43.36 -11.98
CA MET A 79 -7.23 -43.91 -11.41
C MET A 79 -7.43 -45.36 -10.95
N SER A 80 -6.38 -46.18 -11.03
CA SER A 80 -6.35 -47.49 -10.36
C SER A 80 -6.48 -47.31 -8.84
N GLU A 81 -7.04 -48.29 -8.13
CA GLU A 81 -7.21 -48.24 -6.67
C GLU A 81 -5.88 -47.99 -5.93
N ALA A 82 -4.78 -48.57 -6.41
CA ALA A 82 -3.45 -48.33 -5.86
C ALA A 82 -2.94 -46.89 -6.09
N ASP A 83 -3.29 -46.29 -7.22
CA ASP A 83 -2.91 -44.91 -7.56
C ASP A 83 -3.76 -43.90 -6.80
N LYS A 84 -5.04 -44.22 -6.61
CA LYS A 84 -5.98 -43.45 -5.82
C LYS A 84 -5.59 -43.39 -4.36
N ALA A 85 -5.16 -44.51 -3.77
CA ALA A 85 -4.65 -44.55 -2.40
C ALA A 85 -3.42 -43.63 -2.23
N ARG A 86 -2.47 -43.69 -3.17
CA ARG A 86 -1.28 -42.82 -3.18
C ARG A 86 -1.64 -41.34 -3.34
N ALA A 87 -2.60 -41.02 -4.21
CA ALA A 87 -3.06 -39.65 -4.42
C ALA A 87 -3.77 -39.07 -3.18
N ILE A 88 -4.57 -39.88 -2.48
CA ILE A 88 -5.21 -39.49 -1.22
C ILE A 88 -4.16 -39.20 -0.14
N GLU A 89 -3.15 -40.04 -0.01
CA GLU A 89 -2.05 -39.84 0.93
C GLU A 89 -1.27 -38.55 0.64
N ALA A 90 -0.92 -38.32 -0.64
CA ALA A 90 -0.24 -37.11 -1.09
C ALA A 90 -1.05 -35.85 -0.78
N ARG A 91 -2.35 -35.83 -1.12
CA ARG A 91 -3.26 -34.72 -0.79
C ARG A 91 -3.34 -34.47 0.71
N THR A 92 -3.41 -35.54 1.51
CA THR A 92 -3.56 -35.41 2.97
C THR A 92 -2.30 -34.85 3.61
N THR A 93 -1.13 -35.25 3.11
CA THR A 93 0.17 -34.72 3.54
C THR A 93 0.28 -33.25 3.17
N ARG A 94 0.02 -32.92 1.90
CA ARG A 94 0.06 -31.55 1.41
C ARG A 94 -0.95 -30.63 2.11
N ARG A 95 -2.13 -31.15 2.43
CA ARG A 95 -3.13 -30.44 3.25
C ARG A 95 -2.53 -30.04 4.60
N ARG A 96 -1.91 -30.97 5.32
CA ARG A 96 -1.30 -30.68 6.62
C ARG A 96 -0.21 -29.61 6.53
N GLU A 97 0.59 -29.62 5.47
CA GLU A 97 1.61 -28.60 5.21
C GLU A 97 0.96 -27.21 5.04
N ILE A 98 0.00 -27.07 4.14
CA ILE A 98 -0.66 -25.78 3.84
C ILE A 98 -1.39 -25.23 5.08
N PHE A 99 -2.07 -26.08 5.84
CA PHE A 99 -2.71 -25.66 7.10
C PHE A 99 -1.70 -25.28 8.18
N GLY A 100 -0.53 -25.93 8.20
CA GLY A 100 0.59 -25.55 9.07
C GLY A 100 1.14 -24.16 8.74
N GLU A 101 1.35 -23.87 7.46
CA GLU A 101 1.79 -22.56 6.96
C GLU A 101 0.75 -21.47 7.27
N ALA A 102 -0.53 -21.74 7.04
CA ALA A 102 -1.61 -20.82 7.38
C ALA A 102 -1.68 -20.55 8.88
N LEU A 103 -1.53 -21.58 9.72
CA LEU A 103 -1.50 -21.40 11.17
C LEU A 103 -0.31 -20.55 11.61
N LEU A 104 0.86 -20.71 10.98
CA LEU A 104 2.05 -19.91 11.27
C LEU A 104 1.83 -18.44 10.88
N VAL A 105 1.23 -18.17 9.72
CA VAL A 105 0.88 -16.81 9.28
C VAL A 105 -0.13 -16.17 10.21
N LEU A 106 -1.16 -16.92 10.64
CA LEU A 106 -2.21 -16.42 11.55
C LEU A 106 -1.72 -16.24 12.99
N ARG A 107 -0.81 -17.10 13.46
CA ARG A 107 -0.21 -17.00 14.80
C ARG A 107 0.85 -15.94 14.91
N ARG A 108 1.36 -15.41 13.79
CA ARG A 108 2.36 -14.34 13.79
C ARG A 108 1.78 -13.20 14.65
N PRO A 109 2.33 -12.96 15.85
CA PRO A 109 1.72 -12.04 16.80
C PRO A 109 1.60 -10.70 16.11
N ARG A 110 0.41 -10.11 16.20
CA ARG A 110 0.14 -8.77 15.72
C ARG A 110 0.93 -7.78 16.57
N GLU A 111 2.23 -7.65 16.32
CA GLU A 111 3.06 -6.54 16.80
C GLU A 111 2.55 -5.17 16.29
N ARG A 112 1.48 -5.18 15.48
CA ARG A 112 0.80 -4.01 14.90
C ARG A 112 -0.32 -3.40 15.75
N SER A 113 -0.69 -3.98 16.88
CA SER A 113 -1.70 -3.35 17.76
C SER A 113 -1.09 -2.38 18.78
N ALA A 114 0.19 -2.53 19.12
CA ALA A 114 0.84 -1.71 20.15
C ALA A 114 1.15 -0.26 19.67
N SER A 115 1.39 -0.06 18.37
CA SER A 115 1.54 1.29 17.80
C SER A 115 0.23 2.03 17.59
N ARG A 116 -0.94 1.38 17.78
CA ARG A 116 -2.26 2.00 17.64
C ARG A 116 -2.82 2.57 18.95
N GLN A 117 -2.13 2.40 20.07
CA GLN A 117 -2.56 2.92 21.39
C GLN A 117 -1.59 3.92 22.02
N LEU A 118 -0.44 4.22 21.40
CA LEU A 118 0.59 5.08 22.01
C LEU A 118 0.72 6.49 21.41
N ASN A 119 -0.17 6.92 20.52
CA ASN A 119 -0.14 8.29 19.96
C ASN A 119 -1.54 8.81 19.51
N ILE A 120 -2.55 8.69 20.37
CA ILE A 120 -3.70 9.60 20.39
C ILE A 120 -3.94 9.99 21.85
#